data_AF-A0A1I8GRX7-F1
#
_entry.id   AF-A0A1I8GRX7-F1
#
_cell.length_a   1.000
_cell.length_b   1.000
_cell.length_c   1.000
_cell.angle_alpha   90.00
_cell.angle_beta   90.00
_cell.angle_gamma   90.00
#
_symmetry.space_group_name_H-M   'P 1'
#
loop_
_entity.id
_entity.type
_entity.pdbx_description
1 polymer ?
#
loop_
_entity_poly.entity_id
_entity_poly.type
_entity_poly.pdbx_seq_one_letter_code
_entity_poly.pdbx_strand_id
1 'polypeptide(L)'
;MTDTFTKQMLESHNRYRDLHQVGPLVYDKDLAKAAQKWAETIAKKDKLEHDSRCQDDHIGENVAMKYSSERTDFPGGDFTDYWYSEIADYDFNAENQVNCGHFTQVVWKASEKVGFGRAVSSSGRVYVVGRYSPGGNYIDQFLANVRPPKDGKVRVPESMQQQPGGKATQRQPAPATPAAAAAGKSNPIGPKNPSDTLIGSNSSTRTEGGKKITTVTERYRTPDGSVYTRERETTYY
;
A
#
# COMPACT_ATOMS: atom_id res chain seq x y z
N MET A 1 3.86 -1.82 -23.28
CA MET A 1 4.76 -0.96 -22.49
C MET A 1 3.91 -0.16 -21.52
N THR A 2 4.34 0.00 -20.27
CA THR A 2 3.71 0.93 -19.33
C THR A 2 4.03 2.36 -19.76
N ASP A 3 3.08 3.28 -19.62
CA ASP A 3 3.28 4.69 -19.97
C ASP A 3 4.20 5.40 -18.96
N THR A 4 4.73 6.57 -19.33
CA THR A 4 5.70 7.33 -18.53
C THR A 4 5.19 7.64 -17.12
N PHE A 5 3.91 7.97 -16.96
CA PHE A 5 3.33 8.28 -15.66
C PHE A 5 3.32 7.05 -14.76
N THR A 6 2.83 5.91 -15.29
CA THR A 6 2.84 4.62 -14.57
C THR A 6 4.26 4.18 -14.20
N LYS A 7 5.22 4.37 -15.11
CA LYS A 7 6.63 4.04 -14.86
C LYS A 7 7.19 4.85 -13.70
N GLN A 8 6.98 6.17 -13.71
CA GLN A 8 7.45 7.06 -12.64
C GLN A 8 6.82 6.70 -11.28
N MET A 9 5.53 6.38 -11.25
CA MET A 9 4.86 5.91 -10.02
C MET A 9 5.56 4.66 -9.47
N LEU A 10 5.71 3.62 -10.30
CA LEU A 10 6.31 2.36 -9.88
C LEU A 10 7.77 2.53 -9.42
N GLU A 11 8.56 3.30 -10.15
CA GLU A 11 9.97 3.59 -9.81
C GLU A 11 10.08 4.33 -8.48
N SER A 12 9.26 5.37 -8.25
CA SER A 12 9.24 6.07 -6.96
C SER A 12 8.81 5.14 -5.82
N HIS A 13 7.78 4.30 -6.01
CA HIS A 13 7.35 3.34 -4.98
C HIS A 13 8.49 2.41 -4.61
N ASN A 14 9.13 1.82 -5.60
CA ASN A 14 10.20 0.84 -5.38
C ASN A 14 11.47 1.47 -4.80
N ARG A 15 11.76 2.74 -5.13
CA ARG A 15 12.81 3.51 -4.45
C ARG A 15 12.53 3.66 -2.95
N TYR A 16 11.31 4.01 -2.55
CA TYR A 16 10.96 4.13 -1.13
C TYR A 16 10.94 2.77 -0.42
N ARG A 17 10.43 1.74 -1.07
CA ARG A 17 10.42 0.38 -0.52
C ARG A 17 11.82 -0.17 -0.24
N ASP A 18 12.78 0.14 -1.11
CA ASP A 18 14.19 -0.20 -0.89
C ASP A 18 14.77 0.49 0.37
N LEU A 19 14.47 1.78 0.57
CA LEU A 19 14.86 2.51 1.80
C LEU A 19 14.33 1.84 3.07
N HIS A 20 13.12 1.27 2.99
CA HIS A 20 12.45 0.55 4.08
C HIS A 20 12.78 -0.95 4.13
N GLN A 21 13.69 -1.42 3.29
CA GLN A 21 14.14 -2.82 3.24
C GLN A 21 12.98 -3.80 3.06
N VAL A 22 12.03 -3.46 2.17
CA VAL A 22 10.92 -4.35 1.76
C VAL A 22 10.99 -4.62 0.26
N GLY A 23 10.47 -5.77 -0.18
CA GLY A 23 10.57 -6.20 -1.58
C GLY A 23 9.88 -5.24 -2.55
N PRO A 24 10.35 -5.07 -3.80
CA PRO A 24 9.74 -4.17 -4.77
C PRO A 24 8.34 -4.64 -5.17
N LEU A 25 7.45 -3.70 -5.48
CA LEU A 25 6.16 -3.97 -6.10
C LEU A 25 6.35 -4.28 -7.59
N VAL A 26 5.52 -5.19 -8.08
CA VAL A 26 5.38 -5.53 -9.49
C VAL A 26 4.11 -4.92 -10.06
N TYR A 27 4.20 -4.30 -11.23
CA TYR A 27 3.02 -3.75 -11.89
C TYR A 27 2.04 -4.86 -12.32
N ASP A 28 0.77 -4.69 -11.97
CA ASP A 28 -0.32 -5.60 -12.31
C ASP A 28 -1.40 -4.87 -13.13
N LYS A 29 -1.72 -5.43 -14.30
CA LYS A 29 -2.62 -4.81 -15.28
C LYS A 29 -4.07 -4.81 -14.82
N ASP A 30 -4.50 -5.81 -14.06
CA ASP A 30 -5.88 -5.92 -13.61
C ASP A 30 -6.13 -4.93 -12.48
N LEU A 31 -5.17 -4.80 -11.55
CA LEU A 31 -5.18 -3.72 -10.56
C LEU A 31 -5.19 -2.34 -11.22
N ALA A 32 -4.41 -2.14 -12.29
CA ALA A 32 -4.36 -0.86 -12.99
C ALA A 32 -5.68 -0.54 -13.69
N LYS A 33 -6.32 -1.54 -14.32
CA LYS A 33 -7.65 -1.37 -14.92
C LYS A 33 -8.71 -1.01 -13.87
N ALA A 34 -8.66 -1.64 -12.70
CA ALA A 34 -9.55 -1.33 -11.58
C ALA A 34 -9.30 0.09 -11.04
N ALA A 35 -8.03 0.46 -10.85
CA ALA A 35 -7.62 1.80 -10.42
C ALA A 35 -8.07 2.87 -11.41
N GLN A 36 -7.89 2.64 -12.71
CA GLN A 36 -8.28 3.56 -13.78
C GLN A 36 -9.79 3.79 -13.79
N LYS A 37 -10.59 2.72 -13.69
CA LYS A 37 -12.05 2.82 -13.61
C LYS A 37 -12.50 3.66 -12.40
N TRP A 38 -11.83 3.51 -11.26
CA TRP A 38 -12.16 4.31 -10.08
C TRP A 38 -11.71 5.77 -10.24
N ALA A 39 -10.51 6.02 -10.78
CA ALA A 39 -10.02 7.37 -11.07
C ALA A 39 -11.01 8.14 -11.97
N GLU A 40 -11.51 7.51 -13.03
CA GLU A 40 -12.55 8.08 -13.91
C GLU A 40 -13.86 8.35 -13.17
N THR A 41 -14.25 7.47 -12.25
CA THR A 41 -15.46 7.63 -11.44
C THR A 41 -15.37 8.86 -10.54
N ILE A 42 -14.27 9.02 -9.81
CA ILE A 42 -14.07 10.14 -8.87
C ILE A 42 -13.79 11.45 -9.60
N ALA A 43 -13.15 11.41 -10.77
CA ALA A 43 -12.99 12.57 -11.64
C ALA A 43 -14.32 13.03 -12.24
N LYS A 44 -15.20 12.11 -12.64
CA LYS A 44 -16.55 12.44 -13.12
C LYS A 44 -17.42 13.07 -12.01
N LYS A 45 -17.27 12.62 -10.77
CA LYS A 45 -17.91 13.21 -9.59
C LYS A 45 -17.24 14.50 -9.12
N ASP A 46 -16.03 14.77 -9.61
CA ASP A 46 -15.15 15.85 -9.18
C ASP A 46 -14.96 15.89 -7.65
N LYS A 47 -14.81 14.70 -7.06
CA LYS A 47 -14.76 14.49 -5.61
C LYS A 47 -13.77 13.39 -5.26
N LEU A 48 -12.80 13.71 -4.40
CA LEU A 48 -11.85 12.72 -3.90
C LEU A 48 -12.58 11.78 -2.93
N GLU A 49 -12.60 10.49 -3.25
CA GLU A 49 -13.19 9.46 -2.40
C GLU A 49 -12.57 8.09 -2.66
N HIS A 50 -12.49 7.29 -1.59
CA HIS A 50 -12.09 5.89 -1.63
C HIS A 50 -13.18 4.99 -2.20
N ASP A 51 -12.78 3.88 -2.82
CA ASP A 51 -13.67 2.84 -3.32
C ASP A 51 -14.04 1.87 -2.18
N SER A 52 -15.28 1.96 -1.71
CA SER A 52 -15.75 1.15 -0.59
C SER A 52 -15.61 -0.36 -0.81
N ARG A 53 -15.61 -0.82 -2.06
CA ARG A 53 -15.49 -2.25 -2.41
C ARG A 53 -14.11 -2.83 -2.11
N CYS A 54 -13.09 -1.98 -1.98
CA CYS A 54 -11.71 -2.46 -1.83
C CYS A 54 -11.43 -3.04 -0.44
N GLN A 55 -12.19 -2.62 0.56
CA GLN A 55 -12.16 -3.26 1.88
C GLN A 55 -12.67 -4.70 1.79
N ASP A 56 -13.80 -4.92 1.11
CA ASP A 56 -14.40 -6.25 0.93
C ASP A 56 -13.47 -7.17 0.10
N ASP A 57 -12.87 -6.61 -0.95
CA ASP A 57 -11.96 -7.34 -1.85
C ASP A 57 -10.53 -7.49 -1.30
N HIS A 58 -10.24 -6.94 -0.10
CA HIS A 58 -8.92 -6.96 0.53
C HIS A 58 -7.81 -6.36 -0.37
N ILE A 59 -8.17 -5.33 -1.12
CA ILE A 59 -7.28 -4.57 -2.00
C ILE A 59 -6.93 -3.25 -1.32
N GLY A 60 -5.63 -2.96 -1.23
CA GLY A 60 -5.16 -1.68 -0.72
C GLY A 60 -5.53 -0.54 -1.66
N GLU A 61 -5.76 0.67 -1.12
CA GLU A 61 -6.05 1.85 -1.92
C GLU A 61 -5.35 3.09 -1.39
N ASN A 62 -4.65 3.79 -2.29
CA ASN A 62 -4.30 5.19 -2.10
C ASN A 62 -5.02 6.03 -3.15
N VAL A 63 -5.51 7.20 -2.76
CA VAL A 63 -6.09 8.19 -3.68
C VAL A 63 -5.37 9.53 -3.51
N ALA A 64 -5.32 10.33 -4.57
CA ALA A 64 -4.80 11.69 -4.52
C ALA A 64 -5.53 12.59 -5.52
N MET A 65 -5.58 13.88 -5.21
CA MET A 65 -6.03 14.92 -6.13
C MET A 65 -5.00 16.05 -6.17
N LYS A 66 -4.66 16.50 -7.38
CA LYS A 66 -3.82 17.68 -7.61
C LYS A 66 -4.49 18.61 -8.62
N TYR A 67 -4.39 19.90 -8.39
CA TYR A 67 -4.94 20.93 -9.28
C TYR A 67 -3.90 22.02 -9.57
N SER A 68 -3.91 22.52 -10.81
CA SER A 68 -3.22 23.74 -11.23
C SER A 68 -4.03 24.40 -12.34
N SER A 69 -4.11 25.73 -12.33
CA SER A 69 -4.72 26.50 -13.42
C SER A 69 -3.92 26.47 -14.72
N GLU A 70 -2.66 25.98 -14.70
CA GLU A 70 -1.74 26.04 -15.83
C GLU A 70 -1.58 24.69 -16.54
N ARG A 71 -1.76 23.58 -15.81
CA ARG A 71 -1.44 22.25 -16.35
C ARG A 71 -2.13 21.10 -15.62
N THR A 72 -2.23 19.96 -16.32
CA THR A 72 -2.80 18.70 -15.81
C THR A 72 -1.86 17.50 -15.99
N ASP A 73 -0.71 17.70 -16.62
CA ASP A 73 0.30 16.68 -16.93
C ASP A 73 1.35 16.55 -15.80
N PHE A 74 0.89 16.35 -14.57
CA PHE A 74 1.80 16.15 -13.44
C PHE A 74 2.60 14.83 -13.56
N PRO A 75 3.89 14.81 -13.16
CA PRO A 75 4.68 13.58 -13.08
C PRO A 75 4.02 12.56 -12.14
N GLY A 76 4.14 11.27 -12.47
CA GLY A 76 3.64 10.20 -11.60
C GLY A 76 4.36 10.18 -10.25
N GLY A 77 5.68 10.37 -10.28
CA GLY A 77 6.52 10.38 -9.08
C GLY A 77 6.01 11.35 -8.00
N ASP A 78 5.51 12.53 -8.39
CA ASP A 78 4.95 13.52 -7.46
C ASP A 78 3.83 12.95 -6.57
N PHE A 79 2.97 12.07 -7.11
CA PHE A 79 1.86 11.49 -6.33
C PHE A 79 2.35 10.42 -5.36
N THR A 80 3.40 9.67 -5.74
CA THR A 80 4.03 8.72 -4.83
C THR A 80 4.76 9.44 -3.70
N ASP A 81 5.52 10.49 -4.05
CA ASP A 81 6.19 11.36 -3.10
C ASP A 81 5.17 11.99 -2.13
N TYR A 82 3.99 12.37 -2.65
CA TYR A 82 2.90 12.89 -1.85
C TYR A 82 2.42 11.89 -0.79
N TRP A 83 2.09 10.67 -1.21
CA TRP A 83 1.69 9.59 -0.30
C TRP A 83 2.78 9.24 0.72
N TYR A 84 4.04 9.17 0.28
CA TYR A 84 5.16 8.84 1.15
C TYR A 84 5.45 9.94 2.19
N SER A 85 5.10 11.20 1.92
CA SER A 85 5.37 12.33 2.81
C SER A 85 4.78 12.20 4.23
N GLU A 86 3.76 11.35 4.42
CA GLU A 86 3.18 11.05 5.72
C GLU A 86 4.18 10.37 6.68
N ILE A 87 5.33 9.88 6.19
CA ILE A 87 6.44 9.43 7.05
C ILE A 87 6.90 10.50 8.06
N ALA A 88 6.68 11.78 7.76
CA ALA A 88 7.03 12.88 8.67
C ALA A 88 6.29 12.79 10.01
N ASP A 89 5.07 12.24 9.99
CA ASP A 89 4.17 12.18 11.14
C ASP A 89 4.07 10.75 11.74
N TYR A 90 4.82 9.79 11.18
CA TYR A 90 4.74 8.38 11.55
C TYR A 90 5.69 8.00 12.69
N ASP A 91 5.16 7.41 13.76
CA ASP A 91 5.94 6.83 14.86
C ASP A 91 6.21 5.34 14.63
N PHE A 92 7.44 4.94 14.34
CA PHE A 92 7.79 3.55 14.09
C PHE A 92 7.62 2.60 15.29
N ASN A 93 7.27 3.11 16.47
CA ASN A 93 7.05 2.32 17.68
C ASN A 93 5.56 2.17 18.04
N ALA A 94 4.64 2.72 17.23
CA ALA A 94 3.21 2.68 17.49
C ALA A 94 2.44 1.90 16.40
N GLU A 95 1.40 1.17 16.83
CA GLU A 95 0.47 0.45 15.96
C GLU A 95 -0.66 1.35 15.43
N ASN A 96 -1.36 0.89 14.38
CA ASN A 96 -2.66 1.43 13.95
C ASN A 96 -2.70 2.94 13.61
N GLN A 97 -1.63 3.49 13.03
CA GLN A 97 -1.54 4.90 12.65
C GLN A 97 -2.24 5.19 11.32
N VAL A 98 -3.57 5.11 11.35
CA VAL A 98 -4.45 5.27 10.18
C VAL A 98 -4.34 6.65 9.50
N ASN A 99 -3.87 7.66 10.24
CA ASN A 99 -3.59 9.00 9.71
C ASN A 99 -2.39 9.04 8.74
N CYS A 100 -1.53 8.02 8.77
CA CYS A 100 -0.39 7.86 7.86
C CYS A 100 -0.61 6.73 6.84
N GLY A 101 -1.89 6.40 6.57
CA GLY A 101 -2.30 5.24 5.81
C GLY A 101 -1.75 5.18 4.38
N HIS A 102 -1.47 6.32 3.74
CA HIS A 102 -0.91 6.30 2.40
C HIS A 102 0.55 5.88 2.44
N PHE A 103 1.34 6.47 3.34
CA PHE A 103 2.74 6.10 3.53
C PHE A 103 2.85 4.61 3.86
N THR A 104 2.09 4.14 4.84
CA THR A 104 2.17 2.76 5.30
C THR A 104 1.80 1.78 4.19
N GLN A 105 0.83 2.11 3.34
CA GLN A 105 0.49 1.29 2.18
C GLN A 105 1.61 1.24 1.12
N VAL A 106 2.30 2.36 0.85
CA VAL A 106 3.44 2.41 -0.10
C VAL A 106 4.54 1.46 0.35
N VAL A 107 4.89 1.47 1.63
CA VAL A 107 5.99 0.67 2.20
C VAL A 107 5.53 -0.64 2.83
N TRP A 108 4.27 -1.03 2.66
CA TRP A 108 3.71 -2.22 3.31
C TRP A 108 4.45 -3.47 2.84
N LYS A 109 5.16 -4.14 3.75
CA LYS A 109 6.04 -5.27 3.44
C LYS A 109 5.34 -6.39 2.66
N ALA A 110 4.13 -6.75 3.05
CA ALA A 110 3.40 -7.85 2.44
C ALA A 110 2.77 -7.52 1.08
N SER A 111 2.70 -6.25 0.67
CA SER A 111 2.20 -5.89 -0.67
C SER A 111 3.22 -6.28 -1.73
N GLU A 112 2.77 -6.99 -2.77
CA GLU A 112 3.64 -7.50 -3.85
C GLU A 112 3.36 -6.86 -5.19
N LYS A 113 2.11 -6.48 -5.44
CA LYS A 113 1.62 -5.98 -6.71
C LYS A 113 0.98 -4.61 -6.57
N VAL A 114 1.06 -3.83 -7.63
CA VAL A 114 0.42 -2.51 -7.69
C VAL A 114 -0.10 -2.18 -9.08
N GLY A 115 -1.23 -1.48 -9.14
CA GLY A 115 -1.76 -0.89 -10.36
C GLY A 115 -2.20 0.55 -10.13
N PHE A 116 -2.04 1.40 -11.16
CA PHE A 116 -2.34 2.83 -11.06
C PHE A 116 -3.37 3.26 -12.09
N GLY A 117 -4.17 4.26 -11.73
CA GLY A 117 -5.14 4.91 -12.59
C GLY A 117 -5.07 6.42 -12.45
N ARG A 118 -5.35 7.15 -13.55
CA ARG A 118 -5.35 8.61 -13.58
C ARG A 118 -6.50 9.12 -14.45
N ALA A 119 -7.22 10.13 -13.96
CA ALA A 119 -8.23 10.83 -14.74
C ALA A 119 -8.23 12.33 -14.42
N VAL A 120 -8.70 13.13 -15.38
CA VAL A 120 -8.83 14.58 -15.24
C VAL A 120 -10.33 14.92 -15.22
N SER A 121 -10.78 15.67 -14.21
CA SER A 121 -12.18 16.11 -14.14
C SER A 121 -12.45 17.29 -15.07
N SER A 122 -13.73 17.61 -15.26
CA SER A 122 -14.16 18.78 -16.05
C SER A 122 -13.68 20.12 -15.47
N SER A 123 -13.34 20.16 -14.18
CA SER A 123 -12.76 21.34 -13.53
C SER A 123 -11.22 21.38 -13.59
N GLY A 124 -10.59 20.46 -14.33
CA GLY A 124 -9.13 20.40 -14.49
C GLY A 124 -8.38 19.79 -13.30
N ARG A 125 -9.07 19.16 -12.35
CA ARG A 125 -8.43 18.43 -11.25
C ARG A 125 -7.96 17.06 -11.73
N VAL A 126 -6.76 16.67 -11.33
CA VAL A 126 -6.15 15.38 -11.67
C VAL A 126 -6.32 14.44 -10.48
N TYR A 127 -7.04 13.35 -10.70
CA TYR A 127 -7.28 12.29 -9.73
C TYR A 127 -6.40 11.09 -10.04
N VAL A 128 -5.76 10.54 -9.00
CA VAL A 128 -4.88 9.37 -9.10
C VAL A 128 -5.31 8.33 -8.07
N VAL A 129 -5.33 7.07 -8.49
CA VAL A 129 -5.66 5.91 -7.66
C VAL A 129 -4.53 4.88 -7.77
N GLY A 130 -4.07 4.37 -6.63
CA GLY A 130 -3.17 3.22 -6.53
C GLY A 130 -3.88 2.04 -5.87
N ARG A 131 -3.79 0.85 -6.48
CA ARG A 131 -4.39 -0.41 -6.01
C ARG A 131 -3.27 -1.38 -5.65
N TYR A 132 -3.33 -1.98 -4.47
CA TYR A 132 -2.26 -2.86 -3.96
C TYR A 132 -2.79 -4.26 -3.66
N SER A 133 -2.01 -5.29 -3.99
CA SER A 133 -2.35 -6.67 -3.66
C SER A 133 -1.11 -7.45 -3.17
N PRO A 134 -1.18 -8.16 -2.03
CA PRO A 134 -2.19 -7.99 -0.97
C PRO A 134 -2.36 -6.54 -0.51
N GLY A 135 -3.53 -6.20 0.02
CA GLY A 135 -3.76 -4.88 0.63
C GLY A 135 -2.94 -4.67 1.90
N GLY A 136 -2.74 -3.41 2.27
CA GLY A 136 -2.06 -3.00 3.51
C GLY A 136 -3.00 -2.45 4.56
N ASN A 137 -2.40 -1.80 5.57
CA ASN A 137 -3.10 -1.09 6.65
C ASN A 137 -4.07 -1.96 7.44
N TYR A 138 -3.75 -3.24 7.62
CA TYR A 138 -4.48 -4.10 8.54
C TYR A 138 -4.18 -3.68 9.97
N ILE A 139 -5.26 -3.51 10.75
CA ILE A 139 -5.16 -3.27 12.19
C ILE A 139 -4.32 -4.35 12.87
N ASP A 140 -3.46 -3.92 13.79
CA ASP A 140 -2.49 -4.68 14.59
C ASP A 140 -1.37 -5.36 13.79
N GLN A 141 -1.11 -4.89 12.57
CA GLN A 141 -0.05 -5.44 11.71
C GLN A 141 0.96 -4.39 11.22
N PHE A 142 0.92 -3.14 11.70
CA PHE A 142 1.79 -2.07 11.21
C PHE A 142 3.25 -2.33 11.59
N LEU A 143 3.54 -2.75 12.82
CA LEU A 143 4.93 -2.99 13.26
C LEU A 143 5.62 -4.12 12.46
N ALA A 144 4.84 -5.10 12.01
CA ALA A 144 5.36 -6.19 11.18
C ALA A 144 5.62 -5.78 9.72
N ASN A 145 4.92 -4.75 9.23
CA ASN A 145 4.87 -4.39 7.81
C ASN A 145 5.50 -3.04 7.45
N VAL A 146 5.67 -2.14 8.42
CA VAL A 146 6.19 -0.79 8.21
C VAL A 146 7.51 -0.66 8.95
N ARG A 147 8.59 -0.96 8.24
CA ARG A 147 9.96 -0.89 8.79
C ARG A 147 10.46 0.55 8.82
N PRO A 148 11.35 0.93 9.74
CA PRO A 148 12.06 2.21 9.65
C PRO A 148 13.01 2.25 8.44
N PRO A 149 13.40 3.45 7.96
CA PRO A 149 14.46 3.59 6.96
C PRO A 149 15.76 2.92 7.40
N LYS A 150 16.52 2.37 6.44
CA LYS A 150 17.76 1.59 6.69
C LYS A 150 18.79 2.32 7.54
N ASP A 151 18.84 3.64 7.47
CA ASP A 151 19.77 4.48 8.22
C ASP A 151 19.11 5.25 9.38
N GLY A 152 17.86 4.91 9.70
CA GLY A 152 17.08 5.55 10.77
C GLY A 152 16.68 7.00 10.49
N LYS A 153 16.97 7.56 9.30
CA LYS A 153 16.69 8.97 8.99
C LYS A 153 15.39 9.10 8.21
N VAL A 154 14.42 9.76 8.82
CA VAL A 154 13.18 10.20 8.16
C VAL A 154 13.53 11.24 7.11
N ARG A 155 13.01 11.06 5.89
CA ARG A 155 13.22 11.97 4.76
C ARG A 155 11.90 12.27 4.10
N VAL A 156 11.54 13.55 4.08
CA VAL A 156 10.38 14.03 3.32
C VAL A 156 10.83 14.32 1.88
N PRO A 157 10.09 13.87 0.84
CA PRO A 157 10.48 14.10 -0.55
C PRO A 157 10.67 15.59 -0.88
N GLU A 158 11.69 15.91 -1.67
CA GLU A 158 12.05 17.31 -2.00
C GLU A 158 10.95 18.03 -2.80
N SER A 159 10.21 17.29 -3.63
CA SER A 159 9.01 17.74 -4.35
C SER A 159 7.91 18.29 -3.43
N MET A 160 7.95 17.93 -2.14
CA MET A 160 7.04 18.40 -1.10
C MET A 160 7.57 19.63 -0.35
N GLN A 161 8.88 19.91 -0.45
CA GLN A 161 9.53 21.05 0.20
C GLN A 161 9.48 22.33 -0.66
N GLN A 162 9.31 22.19 -1.99
CA GLN A 162 9.34 23.30 -2.95
C GLN A 162 7.95 23.73 -3.49
N GLN A 163 6.91 23.84 -2.66
CA GLN A 163 5.62 24.38 -3.14
C GLN A 163 5.48 25.88 -2.85
N PRO A 164 5.75 26.78 -3.82
CA PRO A 164 5.31 28.18 -3.72
C PRO A 164 3.78 28.24 -3.71
N GLY A 165 3.23 29.19 -2.93
CA GLY A 165 1.80 29.30 -2.65
C GLY A 165 0.91 29.29 -3.88
N GLY A 166 -0.11 28.43 -3.88
CA GLY A 166 -1.14 28.35 -4.94
C GLY A 166 -1.59 26.94 -5.34
N LYS A 167 -0.86 25.89 -4.96
CA LYS A 167 -1.24 24.48 -5.26
C LYS A 167 -1.93 23.83 -4.07
N ALA A 168 -3.26 23.81 -4.07
CA ALA A 168 -4.03 23.08 -3.08
C ALA A 168 -4.02 21.58 -3.41
N THR A 169 -3.22 20.80 -2.68
CA THR A 169 -3.28 19.32 -2.73
C THR A 169 -4.08 18.87 -1.52
N GLN A 170 -5.30 18.34 -1.73
CA GLN A 170 -6.15 17.83 -0.65
C GLN A 170 -5.85 16.35 -0.36
N ARG A 171 -5.77 16.01 0.93
CA ARG A 171 -5.64 14.64 1.45
C ARG A 171 -7.00 14.14 1.93
N GLN A 172 -7.33 12.88 1.62
CA GLN A 172 -8.19 12.06 2.47
C GLN A 172 -7.33 10.96 3.06
N PRO A 173 -7.37 10.69 4.38
CA PRO A 173 -6.60 9.57 4.94
C PRO A 173 -6.93 8.27 4.20
N ALA A 174 -5.91 7.47 3.85
CA ALA A 174 -6.18 6.14 3.32
C ALA A 174 -7.02 5.35 4.33
N PRO A 175 -8.03 4.58 3.89
CA PRO A 175 -8.87 3.84 4.78
C PRO A 175 -8.00 2.85 5.56
N ALA A 176 -8.20 2.82 6.87
CA ALA A 176 -7.80 1.66 7.64
C ALA A 176 -8.58 0.47 7.07
N THR A 177 -7.88 -0.61 6.75
CA THR A 177 -8.57 -1.87 6.49
C THR A 177 -8.90 -2.40 7.88
N PRO A 178 -10.19 -2.58 8.26
CA PRO A 178 -10.51 -3.32 9.46
C PRO A 178 -9.68 -4.60 9.42
N ALA A 179 -9.10 -5.04 10.56
CA ALA A 179 -8.58 -6.41 10.61
C ALA A 179 -9.67 -7.27 9.99
N ALA A 180 -9.34 -8.01 8.91
CA ALA A 180 -10.29 -8.94 8.29
C ALA A 180 -11.03 -9.61 9.44
N ALA A 181 -12.36 -9.52 9.50
CA ALA A 181 -13.12 -9.91 10.67
C ALA A 181 -12.76 -11.35 11.05
N ALA A 182 -11.78 -11.45 11.93
CA ALA A 182 -11.17 -12.65 12.45
C ALA A 182 -10.69 -12.23 13.84
N ALA A 183 -11.64 -11.75 14.64
CA ALA A 183 -11.53 -11.79 16.09
C ALA A 183 -11.59 -13.26 16.51
N GLY A 184 -10.45 -13.91 16.39
CA GLY A 184 -10.14 -15.22 16.94
C GLY A 184 -8.63 -15.26 17.05
N LYS A 185 -8.10 -14.72 18.16
CA LYS A 185 -6.67 -14.69 18.57
C LYS A 185 -5.72 -15.28 17.52
N SER A 186 -5.34 -14.50 16.50
CA SER A 186 -4.40 -14.99 15.49
C SER A 186 -2.99 -14.80 16.02
N ASN A 187 -2.28 -15.90 16.29
CA ASN A 187 -0.85 -15.82 16.57
C ASN A 187 -0.13 -15.20 15.36
N PRO A 188 0.89 -14.35 15.57
CA PRO A 188 1.67 -13.81 14.47
C PRO A 188 2.32 -14.93 13.66
N ILE A 189 2.20 -14.86 12.33
CA ILE A 189 3.03 -15.64 11.41
C ILE A 189 4.34 -14.86 11.20
N GLY A 190 5.46 -15.55 11.34
CA GLY A 190 6.78 -14.96 11.51
C GLY A 190 7.75 -16.03 11.98
N PRO A 191 9.07 -15.80 12.02
CA PRO A 191 9.96 -16.84 12.51
C PRO A 191 9.72 -17.15 14.01
N LYS A 192 10.13 -18.33 14.48
CA LYS A 192 10.10 -18.66 15.92
C LYS A 192 11.14 -17.84 16.66
N ASN A 193 12.30 -17.61 16.02
CA ASN A 193 13.36 -16.75 16.53
C ASN A 193 13.71 -15.64 15.53
N PRO A 194 14.08 -14.43 15.97
CA PRO A 194 14.45 -13.33 15.07
C PRO A 194 15.57 -13.64 14.07
N SER A 195 16.42 -14.63 14.37
CA SER A 195 17.53 -15.07 13.54
C SER A 195 17.15 -16.08 12.44
N ASP A 196 15.91 -16.59 12.43
CA ASP A 196 15.48 -17.57 11.42
C ASP A 196 15.14 -16.85 10.10
N THR A 197 15.69 -17.36 9.00
CA THR A 197 15.53 -16.77 7.66
C THR A 197 14.34 -17.39 6.94
N LEU A 198 13.45 -16.57 6.37
CA LEU A 198 12.38 -17.06 5.51
C LEU A 198 12.98 -17.62 4.21
N ILE A 199 12.67 -18.87 3.89
CA ILE A 199 13.17 -19.58 2.68
C ILE A 199 12.05 -19.98 1.72
N GLY A 200 10.78 -19.73 2.05
CA GLY A 200 9.66 -19.91 1.13
C GLY A 200 8.35 -19.48 1.76
N SER A 201 7.41 -18.99 0.95
CA SER A 201 6.06 -18.65 1.38
C SER A 201 5.07 -19.08 0.28
N ASN A 202 3.92 -19.61 0.68
CA ASN A 202 2.80 -19.87 -0.21
C ASN A 202 1.48 -19.52 0.47
N SER A 203 0.43 -19.37 -0.35
CA SER A 203 -0.93 -19.18 0.16
C SER A 203 -1.91 -20.03 -0.61
N SER A 204 -2.87 -20.63 0.08
CA SER A 204 -4.01 -21.35 -0.51
C SER A 204 -5.32 -20.84 0.07
N THR A 205 -6.37 -20.81 -0.74
CA THR A 205 -7.71 -20.42 -0.29
C THR A 205 -8.69 -21.56 -0.49
N ARG A 206 -9.50 -21.87 0.54
CA ARG A 206 -10.66 -22.77 0.46
C ARG A 206 -11.93 -22.08 0.93
N THR A 207 -13.09 -22.62 0.58
CA THR A 207 -14.39 -22.15 1.08
C THR A 207 -15.01 -23.24 1.94
N GLU A 208 -15.39 -22.92 3.18
CA GLU A 208 -15.94 -23.87 4.15
C GLU A 208 -17.13 -23.20 4.87
N GLY A 209 -18.33 -23.78 4.72
CA GLY A 209 -19.55 -23.23 5.34
C GLY A 209 -19.91 -21.80 4.91
N GLY A 210 -19.63 -21.42 3.66
CA GLY A 210 -19.86 -20.06 3.13
C GLY A 210 -18.78 -19.05 3.49
N LYS A 211 -17.80 -19.44 4.32
CA LYS A 211 -16.66 -18.61 4.72
C LYS A 211 -15.47 -18.92 3.83
N LYS A 212 -14.73 -17.90 3.42
CA LYS A 212 -13.45 -18.08 2.71
C LYS A 212 -12.37 -18.31 3.78
N ILE A 213 -11.44 -19.22 3.56
CA ILE A 213 -10.32 -19.50 4.48
C ILE A 213 -9.04 -19.43 3.65
N THR A 214 -8.14 -18.51 3.99
CA THR A 214 -6.81 -18.44 3.39
C THR A 214 -5.78 -18.99 4.37
N THR A 215 -5.07 -20.03 3.96
CA THR A 215 -3.91 -20.59 4.66
C THR A 215 -2.66 -19.99 4.05
N VAL A 216 -1.84 -19.33 4.87
CA VAL A 216 -0.48 -18.91 4.50
C VAL A 216 0.51 -19.86 5.13
N THR A 217 1.40 -20.44 4.34
CA THR A 217 2.46 -21.35 4.79
C THR A 217 3.82 -20.71 4.55
N GLU A 218 4.57 -20.47 5.61
CA GLU A 218 5.93 -19.94 5.55
C GLU A 218 6.92 -20.99 6.01
N ARG A 219 8.03 -21.12 5.29
CA ARG A 219 9.11 -22.05 5.57
C ARG A 219 10.35 -21.26 5.94
N TYR A 220 10.94 -21.59 7.08
CA TYR A 220 12.06 -20.89 7.69
C TYR A 220 13.28 -21.78 7.82
N ARG A 221 14.47 -21.19 7.79
CA ARG A 221 15.76 -21.83 8.09
C ARG A 221 16.39 -21.17 9.30
N THR A 222 16.70 -21.96 10.33
CA THR A 222 17.42 -21.52 11.53
C THR A 222 18.92 -21.34 11.24
N PRO A 223 19.68 -20.64 12.09
CA PRO A 223 21.13 -20.44 11.90
C PRO A 223 21.96 -21.73 11.86
N ASP A 224 21.52 -22.79 12.54
CA ASP A 224 22.15 -24.12 12.50
C ASP A 224 21.78 -24.94 11.23
N GLY A 225 21.01 -24.34 10.32
CA GLY A 225 20.61 -24.95 9.05
C GLY A 225 19.33 -25.78 9.09
N SER A 226 18.73 -25.98 10.26
CA SER A 226 17.44 -26.67 10.38
C SER A 226 16.32 -25.90 9.68
N VAL A 227 15.26 -26.60 9.28
CA VAL A 227 14.14 -26.01 8.55
C VAL A 227 12.82 -26.37 9.22
N TYR A 228 11.93 -25.39 9.35
CA TYR A 228 10.58 -25.61 9.84
C TYR A 228 9.55 -24.80 9.05
N THR A 229 8.29 -25.19 9.17
CA THR A 229 7.16 -24.50 8.54
C THR A 229 6.25 -23.89 9.61
N ARG A 230 5.64 -22.76 9.30
CA ARG A 230 4.56 -22.17 10.08
C ARG A 230 3.39 -21.86 9.17
N GLU A 231 2.21 -22.18 9.63
CA GLU A 231 0.97 -21.92 8.92
C GLU A 231 0.10 -20.96 9.70
N ARG A 232 -0.62 -20.11 8.97
CA ARG A 232 -1.70 -19.27 9.50
C ARG A 232 -2.90 -19.44 8.61
N GLU A 233 -3.97 -20.01 9.16
CA GLU A 233 -5.28 -19.95 8.55
C GLU A 233 -5.97 -18.63 8.95
N THR A 234 -6.62 -18.00 7.98
CA THR A 234 -7.40 -16.79 8.16
C THR A 234 -8.77 -17.03 7.57
N THR A 235 -9.79 -17.10 8.42
CA THR A 235 -11.19 -17.24 8.01
C THR A 235 -11.81 -15.87 7.78
N TYR A 236 -12.39 -15.66 6.62
CA TYR A 236 -13.14 -14.48 6.18
C TYR A 236 -14.64 -14.82 6.20
N TYR A 237 -15.44 -13.94 6.79
CA TYR A 237 -16.90 -14.08 6.96
C TYR A 237 -17.66 -13.25 5.94
#